data_AF-A0A3C0KBX1-F1
#
_entry.id   AF-A0A3C0KBX1-F1
#
_cell.length_a   1.000
_cell.length_b   1.000
_cell.length_c   1.000
_cell.angle_alpha   90.00
_cell.angle_beta   90.00
_cell.angle_gamma   90.00
#
_symmetry.space_group_name_H-M   'P 1'
#
loop_
_entity.id
_entity.type
_entity.pdbx_description
1 polymer ?
#
loop_
_entity_poly.entity_id
_entity_poly.type
_entity_poly.pdbx_seq_one_letter_code
_entity_poly.pdbx_strand_id
1 'polypeptide(L)'
;TYPPGSTYKPFMALAALQLGKRSPSMVMNDPGFYTFGGHTFRSHEGGLGGVDMHRAIQFSSNTYFYSLAVDMGVDTIHDFMKPLGFGQSTGIDLHGEVRGTLPSTEWKRNTYKRPEMKRWFPGETVSLGIGQGYN
;
A
#
# COMPACT_ATOMS: atom_id res chain seq x y z
N THR A 1 10.04 -6.89 13.08
CA THR A 1 9.45 -5.71 12.43
C THR A 1 7.94 -5.90 12.38
N TYR A 2 7.17 -4.83 12.17
CA TYR A 2 5.71 -4.87 12.14
C TYR A 2 5.21 -4.21 10.84
N PRO A 3 4.09 -4.67 10.26
CA PRO A 3 3.43 -3.94 9.20
C PRO A 3 2.98 -2.55 9.70
N PRO A 4 3.21 -1.46 8.94
CA PRO A 4 2.84 -0.11 9.36
C PRO A 4 1.32 0.09 9.46
N GLY A 5 0.54 -0.73 8.76
CA GLY A 5 -0.91 -0.64 8.72
C GLY A 5 -1.39 0.73 8.20
N SER A 6 -2.50 1.22 8.74
CA SER A 6 -3.16 2.43 8.23
C SER A 6 -2.32 3.71 8.36
N THR A 7 -1.23 3.71 9.15
CA THR A 7 -0.29 4.83 9.21
C THR A 7 0.44 5.06 7.87
N TYR A 8 0.38 4.09 6.96
CA TYR A 8 0.91 4.16 5.59
C TYR A 8 0.05 5.02 4.63
N LYS A 9 -1.24 5.15 4.91
CA LYS A 9 -2.25 5.77 4.02
C LYS A 9 -1.95 7.23 3.64
N PRO A 10 -1.51 8.12 4.55
CA PRO A 10 -1.14 9.48 4.17
C PRO A 10 0.00 9.53 3.15
N PHE A 11 0.98 8.62 3.22
CA PHE A 11 2.08 8.56 2.24
C PHE A 11 1.61 8.03 0.89
N MET A 12 0.68 7.07 0.87
CA MET A 12 0.02 6.60 -0.36
C MET A 12 -0.78 7.72 -1.03
N ALA A 13 -1.51 8.51 -0.24
CA ALA A 13 -2.25 9.67 -0.74
C ALA A 13 -1.30 10.73 -1.32
N LEU A 14 -0.21 11.03 -0.60
CA LEU A 14 0.83 11.95 -1.09
C LEU A 14 1.43 11.46 -2.42
N ALA A 15 1.74 10.17 -2.53
CA ALA A 15 2.23 9.55 -3.76
C ALA A 15 1.24 9.71 -4.92
N ALA A 16 -0.05 9.46 -4.66
CA ALA A 16 -1.09 9.58 -5.66
C ALA A 16 -1.24 11.00 -6.20
N LEU A 17 -1.13 12.00 -5.32
CA LEU A 17 -1.18 13.42 -5.68
C LEU A 17 0.05 13.82 -6.48
N GLN A 18 1.25 13.51 -5.98
CA GLN A 18 2.51 13.90 -6.60
C GLN A 18 2.69 13.29 -7.98
N LEU A 19 2.20 12.06 -8.19
CA LEU A 19 2.29 11.34 -9.45
C LEU A 19 1.07 11.55 -10.36
N GLY A 20 0.11 12.40 -9.96
CA GLY A 20 -1.10 12.68 -10.73
C GLY A 20 -2.01 11.46 -10.94
N LYS A 21 -1.91 10.45 -10.07
CA LYS A 21 -2.68 9.20 -10.17
C LYS A 21 -4.11 9.34 -9.69
N ARG A 22 -4.38 10.28 -8.78
CA ARG A 22 -5.73 10.53 -8.27
C ARG A 22 -5.87 11.97 -7.77
N SER A 23 -6.98 12.61 -8.11
CA SER A 23 -7.36 13.93 -7.57
C SER A 23 -7.84 13.81 -6.12
N PRO A 24 -7.57 14.78 -5.23
CA PRO A 24 -8.07 14.75 -3.86
C PRO A 24 -9.61 14.81 -3.78
N SER A 25 -10.26 15.43 -4.78
CA SER A 25 -11.72 15.57 -4.88
C SER A 25 -12.42 14.42 -5.60
N MET A 26 -11.67 13.43 -6.12
CA MET A 26 -12.25 12.28 -6.80
C MET A 26 -12.98 11.40 -5.78
N VAL A 27 -14.31 11.31 -5.91
CA VAL A 27 -15.15 10.47 -5.06
C VAL A 27 -15.21 9.06 -5.63
N MET A 28 -15.00 8.06 -4.78
CA MET A 28 -15.15 6.65 -5.09
C MET A 28 -16.18 6.01 -4.17
N ASN A 29 -16.92 5.03 -4.66
CA ASN A 29 -17.83 4.27 -3.83
C ASN A 29 -17.06 3.22 -3.01
N ASP A 30 -17.24 3.25 -1.70
CA ASP A 30 -16.73 2.28 -0.74
C ASP A 30 -17.90 1.41 -0.21
N PRO A 31 -18.16 0.24 -0.84
CA PRO A 31 -19.16 -0.70 -0.37
C PRO A 31 -18.67 -1.56 0.82
N GLY A 32 -17.49 -1.30 1.37
CA GLY A 32 -16.88 -2.08 2.45
C GLY A 32 -16.11 -3.31 1.99
N PHE A 33 -15.85 -3.42 0.69
CA PHE A 33 -14.99 -4.43 0.12
C PHE A 33 -14.44 -3.98 -1.23
N TYR A 34 -13.35 -4.61 -1.66
CA TYR A 34 -12.76 -4.44 -2.97
C TYR A 34 -12.53 -5.81 -3.60
N THR A 35 -13.06 -6.04 -4.80
CA THR A 35 -12.87 -7.30 -5.52
C THR A 35 -11.87 -7.10 -6.65
N PHE A 36 -10.82 -7.92 -6.66
CA PHE A 36 -9.77 -7.87 -7.65
C PHE A 36 -9.27 -9.27 -8.01
N GLY A 37 -9.21 -9.58 -9.31
CA GLY A 37 -8.77 -10.89 -9.79
C GLY A 37 -9.59 -12.07 -9.26
N GLY A 38 -10.88 -11.88 -8.97
CA GLY A 38 -11.76 -12.91 -8.40
C GLY A 38 -11.65 -13.08 -6.88
N HIS A 39 -10.81 -12.30 -6.19
CA HIS A 39 -10.66 -12.30 -4.74
C HIS A 39 -11.27 -11.03 -4.13
N THR A 40 -11.95 -11.18 -2.99
CA THR A 40 -12.56 -10.06 -2.27
C THR A 40 -11.76 -9.72 -1.01
N PHE A 41 -11.31 -8.48 -0.93
CA PHE A 41 -10.64 -7.86 0.21
C PHE A 41 -11.67 -7.06 0.99
N ARG A 42 -11.87 -7.38 2.28
CA ARG A 42 -12.91 -6.74 3.11
C ARG A 42 -12.35 -5.57 3.91
N SER A 43 -13.12 -4.49 3.99
CA SER A 43 -12.91 -3.40 4.95
C SER A 43 -13.41 -3.81 6.34
N HIS A 44 -12.70 -3.38 7.38
CA HIS A 44 -13.16 -3.55 8.76
C HIS A 44 -14.23 -2.51 9.14
N GLU A 45 -14.16 -1.33 8.54
CA GLU A 45 -15.02 -0.18 8.76
C GLU A 45 -16.42 -0.30 8.14
N GLY A 46 -16.68 -1.38 7.38
CA GLY A 46 -17.92 -1.53 6.62
C GLY A 46 -17.97 -0.62 5.39
N GLY A 47 -19.16 -0.36 4.86
CA GLY A 47 -19.34 0.52 3.70
C GLY A 47 -19.42 1.99 4.11
N LEU A 48 -18.51 2.82 3.61
CA LEU A 48 -18.48 4.26 3.87
C LEU A 48 -19.27 5.09 2.84
N GLY A 49 -19.74 4.47 1.76
CA GLY A 49 -20.43 5.13 0.65
C GLY A 49 -19.48 5.95 -0.22
N GLY A 50 -19.86 7.15 -0.63
CA GLY A 50 -18.98 8.04 -1.38
C GLY A 50 -17.81 8.54 -0.51
N VAL A 51 -16.58 8.28 -0.95
CA VAL A 51 -15.34 8.63 -0.25
C VAL A 51 -14.38 9.35 -1.19
N ASP A 52 -14.01 10.58 -0.85
CA ASP A 52 -12.88 11.31 -1.45
C ASP A 52 -11.57 11.04 -0.68
N MET A 53 -10.44 11.60 -1.12
CA MET A 53 -9.14 11.33 -0.48
C MET A 53 -9.10 11.77 0.98
N HIS A 54 -9.69 12.93 1.29
CA HIS A 54 -9.71 13.46 2.65
C HIS A 54 -10.51 12.55 3.58
N ARG A 55 -11.73 12.16 3.17
CA ARG A 55 -12.58 11.22 3.89
C ARG A 55 -11.94 9.83 4.00
N ALA A 56 -11.21 9.39 2.97
CA ALA A 56 -10.49 8.12 2.99
C ALA A 56 -9.42 8.08 4.07
N ILE A 57 -8.68 9.17 4.27
CA ILE A 57 -7.71 9.30 5.37
C ILE A 57 -8.43 9.39 6.71
N GLN A 58 -9.45 10.24 6.81
CA GLN A 58 -10.22 10.48 8.04
C GLN A 58 -10.84 9.20 8.62
N PHE A 59 -11.48 8.39 7.78
CA PHE A 59 -12.14 7.14 8.19
C PHE A 59 -11.29 5.90 7.92
N SER A 60 -10.05 6.09 7.47
CA SER A 60 -9.13 4.99 7.17
C SER A 60 -9.74 3.97 6.20
N SER A 61 -10.35 4.42 5.10
CA SER A 61 -11.02 3.56 4.09
C SER A 61 -10.05 2.59 3.43
N ASN A 62 -10.13 1.28 3.72
CA ASN A 62 -9.34 0.27 3.06
C ASN A 62 -9.72 0.14 1.59
N THR A 63 -11.01 0.14 1.23
CA THR A 63 -11.45 0.06 -0.17
C THR A 63 -10.83 1.15 -1.05
N TYR A 64 -10.79 2.40 -0.57
CA TYR A 64 -10.15 3.50 -1.31
C TYR A 64 -8.68 3.20 -1.58
N PHE A 65 -7.93 2.78 -0.55
CA PHE A 65 -6.49 2.52 -0.66
C PHE A 65 -6.15 1.20 -1.36
N TYR A 66 -7.03 0.20 -1.33
CA TYR A 66 -6.94 -1.02 -2.14
C TYR A 66 -6.97 -0.69 -3.63
N SER A 67 -7.97 0.08 -4.06
CA SER A 67 -8.05 0.52 -5.46
C SER A 67 -6.86 1.39 -5.86
N LEU A 68 -6.43 2.30 -4.97
CA LEU A 68 -5.30 3.17 -5.25
C LEU A 68 -4.00 2.38 -5.44
N ALA A 69 -3.77 1.36 -4.61
CA ALA A 69 -2.58 0.54 -4.75
C ALA A 69 -2.55 -0.21 -6.08
N VAL A 70 -3.69 -0.74 -6.53
CA VAL A 70 -3.81 -1.37 -7.85
C VAL A 70 -3.53 -0.38 -8.98
N ASP A 71 -4.11 0.82 -8.92
CA ASP A 71 -3.91 1.86 -9.94
C ASP A 71 -2.45 2.32 -10.03
N MET A 72 -1.75 2.33 -8.91
CA MET A 72 -0.34 2.74 -8.84
C MET A 72 0.62 1.61 -9.27
N GLY A 73 0.35 0.38 -8.83
CA GLY A 73 1.27 -0.74 -8.97
C GLY A 73 2.40 -0.72 -7.93
N VAL A 74 2.94 -1.90 -7.61
CA VAL A 74 3.94 -2.06 -6.53
C VAL A 74 5.22 -1.26 -6.75
N ASP A 75 5.76 -1.25 -7.97
CA ASP A 75 7.07 -0.61 -8.22
C ASP A 75 6.95 0.93 -8.13
N THR A 76 5.85 1.50 -8.63
CA THR A 76 5.54 2.94 -8.42
C THR A 76 5.44 3.29 -6.94
N ILE A 77 4.77 2.45 -6.15
CA ILE A 77 4.63 2.65 -4.70
C ILE A 77 6.01 2.56 -4.03
N HIS A 78 6.78 1.52 -4.35
CA HIS A 78 8.15 1.34 -3.85
C HIS A 78 9.02 2.56 -4.14
N ASP A 79 9.07 2.99 -5.40
CA ASP A 79 9.97 4.07 -5.83
C ASP A 79 9.61 5.40 -5.16
N PHE A 80 8.32 5.65 -4.92
CA PHE A 80 7.88 6.83 -4.19
C PHE A 80 8.19 6.76 -2.69
N MET A 81 8.04 5.59 -2.08
CA MET A 81 8.16 5.41 -0.62
C MET A 81 9.62 5.28 -0.18
N LYS A 82 10.49 4.76 -1.04
CA LYS A 82 11.92 4.59 -0.78
C LYS A 82 12.62 5.87 -0.30
N PRO A 83 12.50 7.03 -0.97
CA PRO A 83 13.13 8.27 -0.49
C PRO A 83 12.57 8.79 0.84
N LEU A 84 11.42 8.28 1.31
CA LEU A 84 10.83 8.62 2.61
C LEU A 84 11.38 7.75 3.75
N GLY A 85 12.35 6.86 3.48
CA GLY A 85 13.02 6.04 4.48
C GLY A 85 12.42 4.65 4.71
N PHE A 86 11.32 4.30 4.05
CA PHE A 86 10.73 2.97 4.17
C PHE A 86 11.69 1.87 3.67
N GLY A 87 11.80 0.79 4.44
CA GLY A 87 12.70 -0.34 4.15
C GLY A 87 14.18 -0.05 4.39
N GLN A 88 14.51 1.10 4.99
CA GLN A 88 15.88 1.52 5.27
C GLN A 88 16.12 1.64 6.78
N SER A 89 17.40 1.63 7.16
CA SER A 89 17.83 2.05 8.49
C SER A 89 17.64 3.57 8.62
N THR A 90 17.15 4.00 9.77
CA THR A 90 16.98 5.42 10.12
C THR A 90 18.31 6.11 10.40
N GLY A 91 19.36 5.35 10.73
CA GLY A 91 20.67 5.90 11.08
C GLY A 91 20.76 6.38 12.54
N ILE A 92 19.83 5.94 13.39
CA ILE A 92 19.89 6.19 14.83
C ILE A 92 21.19 5.63 15.42
N ASP A 93 21.75 6.32 16.41
CA ASP A 93 23.01 5.99 17.09
C ASP A 93 22.84 4.87 18.14
N LEU A 94 22.13 3.81 17.76
CA LEU A 94 21.85 2.66 18.60
C LEU A 94 22.21 1.35 17.88
N HIS A 95 22.74 0.40 18.65
CA HIS A 95 22.97 -0.95 18.15
C HIS A 95 21.65 -1.72 18.03
N GLY A 96 21.61 -2.65 17.07
CA GLY A 96 20.47 -3.56 16.90
C GLY A 96 19.26 -2.99 16.15
N GLU A 97 19.42 -1.88 15.43
CA GLU A 97 18.39 -1.41 14.51
C GLU A 97 18.06 -2.47 13.45
N VAL A 98 16.77 -2.68 13.20
CA VAL A 98 16.28 -3.59 12.17
C VAL A 98 15.49 -2.80 11.14
N ARG A 99 15.91 -2.88 9.87
CA ARG A 99 15.14 -2.32 8.76
C ARG A 99 13.87 -3.14 8.49
N GLY A 100 12.78 -2.43 8.15
CA GLY A 100 11.57 -3.04 7.60
C GLY A 100 11.78 -3.56 6.17
N THR A 101 10.70 -4.05 5.56
CA THR A 101 10.69 -4.44 4.15
C THR A 101 9.94 -3.38 3.36
N LEU A 102 10.53 -2.87 2.29
CA LEU A 102 9.79 -2.13 1.26
C LEU A 102 9.68 -3.03 0.03
N PRO A 103 8.52 -3.64 -0.23
CA PRO A 103 8.39 -4.64 -1.26
C PRO A 103 8.36 -4.02 -2.67
N SER A 104 8.97 -4.73 -3.62
CA SER A 104 8.98 -4.45 -5.06
C SER A 104 9.00 -5.77 -5.84
N THR A 105 8.80 -5.70 -7.16
CA THR A 105 8.96 -6.88 -8.03
C THR A 105 10.40 -7.44 -7.95
N GLU A 106 11.39 -6.56 -7.88
CA GLU A 106 12.80 -6.92 -7.72
C GLU A 106 13.06 -7.57 -6.35
N TRP A 107 12.57 -6.95 -5.27
CA TRP A 107 12.69 -7.49 -3.92
C TRP A 107 12.17 -8.92 -3.87
N LYS A 108 10.95 -9.17 -4.37
CA LYS A 108 10.33 -10.49 -4.31
C LYS A 108 11.11 -11.54 -5.10
N ARG A 109 11.63 -11.16 -6.29
CA ARG A 109 12.47 -12.03 -7.13
C ARG A 109 13.74 -12.49 -6.41
N ASN A 110 14.31 -11.62 -5.60
CA ASN A 110 15.57 -11.85 -4.88
C ASN A 110 15.35 -12.52 -3.51
N THR A 111 14.22 -12.28 -2.85
CA THR A 111 13.89 -12.85 -1.54
C THR A 111 13.50 -14.33 -1.61
N TYR A 112 12.73 -14.73 -2.61
CA TYR A 112 12.20 -16.09 -2.69
C TYR A 112 13.07 -17.01 -3.57
N LYS A 113 13.31 -18.25 -3.11
CA LYS A 113 14.08 -19.25 -3.88
C LYS A 113 13.24 -19.97 -4.95
N ARG A 114 11.99 -20.30 -4.60
CA ARG A 114 11.05 -21.04 -5.44
C ARG A 114 10.58 -20.18 -6.63
N PRO A 115 10.76 -20.61 -7.90
CA PRO A 115 10.42 -19.81 -9.08
C PRO A 115 9.00 -19.23 -9.09
N GLU A 116 8.03 -20.01 -8.64
CA GLU A 116 6.61 -19.64 -8.53
C GLU A 116 6.36 -18.51 -7.52
N MET A 117 7.22 -18.36 -6.52
CA MET A 117 7.15 -17.28 -5.52
C MET A 117 7.92 -16.04 -5.94
N LYS A 118 8.79 -16.11 -6.96
CA LYS A 118 9.59 -14.97 -7.43
C LYS A 118 8.77 -13.95 -8.23
N ARG A 119 7.64 -14.39 -8.81
CA ARG A 119 6.76 -13.52 -9.57
C ARG A 119 5.88 -12.70 -8.64
N TRP A 120 5.78 -11.41 -8.92
CA TRP A 120 4.77 -10.55 -8.28
C TRP A 120 3.40 -10.81 -8.88
N PHE A 121 2.41 -11.08 -8.03
CA PHE A 121 1.02 -11.24 -8.41
C PHE A 121 0.27 -9.94 -8.14
N PRO A 122 -0.55 -9.43 -9.08
CA PRO A 122 -1.26 -8.17 -8.90
C PRO A 122 -2.10 -8.09 -7.60
N GLY A 123 -2.66 -9.21 -7.13
CA GLY A 123 -3.41 -9.26 -5.87
C GLY A 123 -2.58 -8.95 -4.62
N GLU A 124 -1.25 -9.11 -4.68
CA GLU A 124 -0.35 -8.80 -3.57
C GLU A 124 -0.19 -7.28 -3.38
N THR A 125 -0.38 -6.50 -4.44
CA THR A 125 -0.36 -5.03 -4.37
C THR A 125 -1.53 -4.48 -3.58
N VAL A 126 -2.69 -5.16 -3.60
CA VAL A 126 -3.92 -4.69 -2.94
C VAL A 126 -3.66 -4.43 -1.45
N SER A 127 -3.08 -5.41 -0.74
CA SER A 127 -2.77 -5.29 0.68
C SER A 127 -1.70 -4.23 1.01
N LEU A 128 -0.83 -3.89 0.06
CA LEU A 128 0.18 -2.85 0.27
C LEU A 128 -0.45 -1.48 0.47
N GLY A 129 -1.58 -1.20 -0.18
CA GLY A 129 -2.28 0.09 -0.06
C GLY A 129 -2.64 0.48 1.37
N ILE A 130 -2.81 -0.51 2.24
CA ILE A 130 -3.18 -0.32 3.64
C ILE A 130 -2.03 -0.63 4.60
N GLY A 131 -0.78 -0.69 4.10
CA GLY A 131 0.40 -0.98 4.91
C GLY A 131 0.45 -2.42 5.45
N GLN A 132 -0.15 -3.37 4.73
CA GLN A 132 -0.16 -4.81 5.06
C GLN A 132 0.59 -5.60 3.98
N GLY A 133 0.50 -6.94 4.03
CA GLY A 133 1.16 -7.82 3.07
C GLY A 133 2.64 -7.99 3.40
N TYR A 134 3.51 -7.56 2.49
CA TYR A 134 4.97 -7.65 2.64
C TYR A 134 5.63 -6.41 3.26
N ASN A 135 4.86 -5.38 3.61
CA ASN A 135 5.36 -4.23 4.36
C ASN A 135 5.88 -4.63 5.75
#